data_AF-A0A9W8MEA9-F1
#
_entry.id   AF-A0A9W8MEA9-F1
#
_cell.length_a   1.000
_cell.length_b   1.000
_cell.length_c   1.000
_cell.angle_alpha   90.00
_cell.angle_beta   90.00
_cell.angle_gamma   90.00
#
_symmetry.space_group_name_H-M   'P 1'
#
loop_
_entity.id
_entity.type
_entity.pdbx_description
1 polymer ?
#
loop_
_entity_poly.entity_id
_entity_poly.type
_entity_poly.pdbx_seq_one_letter_code
_entity_poly.pdbx_strand_id
1 'polypeptide(L)'
;MKLMKRKKVAIGVPPITTVPSSRVTRFLAQPDLGPTAQNFQLFLDFASLESPQARKAANAWNRRAGEVFVQSFIQFEKQVLHEEEDEDAVTAMRKAAKEQLRRSRCERRIDVLKACDKDPAMKRLYKFAAANLSWKCCSGESTDTQGESAITVLPWRARRIRSFMRTLDLLHLAIRFPINHSRSAGRLPKARYDPQTLDPPREPVKEVAYFQYVTGLPANFYDEEWLESLSQFERDHVNPGQPIDLTIPRHIVVEAEAAATLRGKKTRPLLRNFNM
;
A
#
# COMPACT_ATOMS: atom_id res chain seq x y z
N MET A 1 -9.53 1.75 -19.26
CA MET A 1 -9.13 0.69 -18.31
C MET A 1 -10.20 -0.40 -18.34
N LYS A 2 -9.94 -1.53 -19.02
CA LYS A 2 -10.90 -2.65 -19.10
C LYS A 2 -10.90 -3.32 -17.73
N LEU A 3 -11.88 -3.00 -16.87
CA LEU A 3 -12.18 -3.82 -15.70
C LEU A 3 -12.34 -5.25 -16.19
N MET A 4 -11.46 -6.16 -15.74
CA MET A 4 -11.60 -7.58 -16.03
C MET A 4 -13.01 -7.97 -15.61
N LYS A 5 -13.85 -8.36 -16.57
CA LYS A 5 -15.20 -8.84 -16.29
C LYS A 5 -15.03 -10.07 -15.40
N ARG A 6 -15.25 -9.93 -14.09
CA ARG A 6 -15.37 -11.09 -13.20
C ARG A 6 -16.46 -11.97 -13.82
N LYS A 7 -16.10 -13.18 -14.26
CA LYS A 7 -17.08 -14.19 -14.67
C LYS A 7 -18.03 -14.32 -13.49
N LYS A 8 -19.33 -14.07 -13.70
CA LYS A 8 -20.36 -14.45 -12.73
C LYS A 8 -20.27 -15.96 -12.61
N VAL A 9 -19.57 -16.45 -11.59
CA VAL A 9 -19.69 -17.84 -11.16
C VAL A 9 -21.07 -17.92 -10.53
N ALA A 10 -21.92 -18.83 -11.01
CA ALA A 10 -23.21 -19.06 -10.38
C ALA A 10 -22.93 -19.58 -8.96
N ILE A 11 -23.15 -18.71 -7.96
CA ILE A 11 -23.04 -19.07 -6.55
C ILE A 11 -24.35 -19.78 -6.20
N GLY A 12 -24.39 -21.07 -6.50
CA GLY A 12 -25.46 -21.97 -6.11
C GLY A 12 -24.88 -23.37 -6.17
N VAL A 13 -25.00 -24.13 -5.07
CA VAL A 13 -24.64 -25.54 -5.07
C VAL A 13 -25.51 -26.20 -6.14
N PRO A 14 -24.94 -26.77 -7.22
CA PRO A 14 -25.75 -27.48 -8.19
C PRO A 14 -26.54 -28.55 -7.44
N PRO A 15 -27.85 -28.72 -7.72
CA PRO A 15 -28.68 -29.63 -6.96
C PRO A 15 -28.03 -31.02 -6.96
N ILE A 16 -28.00 -31.67 -5.79
CA ILE A 16 -27.51 -33.04 -5.69
C ILE A 16 -28.43 -33.91 -6.55
N THR A 17 -27.87 -34.48 -7.62
CA THR A 17 -28.62 -35.34 -8.54
C THR A 17 -28.44 -36.80 -8.15
N THR A 18 -29.47 -37.60 -8.38
CA THR A 18 -29.40 -39.04 -8.15
C THR A 18 -28.67 -39.73 -9.31
N VAL A 19 -27.73 -40.61 -9.00
CA VAL A 19 -27.06 -41.44 -10.00
C VAL A 19 -27.98 -42.61 -10.43
N PRO A 20 -27.99 -43.02 -11.71
CA PRO A 20 -28.75 -44.20 -12.15
C PRO A 20 -28.25 -45.51 -11.49
N SER A 21 -29.17 -46.41 -11.14
CA SER A 21 -28.85 -47.70 -10.49
C SER A 21 -27.88 -48.57 -11.30
N SER A 22 -27.97 -48.53 -12.64
CA SER A 22 -27.07 -49.25 -13.53
C SER A 22 -25.60 -48.86 -13.36
N ARG A 23 -25.33 -47.57 -13.09
CA ARG A 23 -23.97 -47.05 -12.87
C ARG A 23 -23.44 -47.45 -11.49
N VAL A 24 -24.31 -47.44 -10.48
CA VAL A 24 -24.00 -47.91 -9.13
C VAL A 24 -23.63 -49.39 -9.12
N THR A 25 -24.37 -50.24 -9.84
CA THR A 25 -24.04 -51.67 -9.93
C THR A 25 -22.71 -51.91 -10.65
N ARG A 26 -22.42 -51.14 -11.71
CA ARG A 26 -21.12 -51.21 -12.42
C ARG A 26 -19.94 -50.80 -11.55
N PHE A 27 -20.13 -49.85 -10.63
CA PHE A 27 -19.08 -49.39 -9.73
C PHE A 27 -18.49 -50.50 -8.85
N LEU A 28 -19.29 -51.51 -8.44
CA LEU A 28 -18.75 -52.64 -7.69
C LEU A 28 -17.73 -53.46 -8.48
N ALA A 29 -17.90 -53.55 -9.80
CA ALA A 29 -16.97 -54.26 -10.68
C ALA A 29 -15.81 -53.37 -11.14
N GLN A 30 -16.04 -52.06 -11.24
CA GLN A 30 -15.08 -51.08 -11.74
C GLN A 30 -15.09 -49.83 -10.85
N PRO A 31 -14.32 -49.83 -9.74
CA PRO A 31 -14.27 -48.72 -8.80
C PRO A 31 -13.88 -47.37 -9.44
N ASP A 32 -13.11 -47.40 -10.53
CA ASP A 32 -12.65 -46.20 -11.25
C ASP A 32 -13.80 -45.41 -11.91
N LEU A 33 -14.97 -46.03 -12.10
CA LEU A 33 -16.17 -45.36 -12.61
C LEU A 33 -17.00 -44.65 -11.52
N GLY A 34 -16.48 -44.61 -10.29
CA GLY A 34 -17.10 -44.01 -9.13
C GLY A 34 -17.31 -42.49 -9.22
N PRO A 35 -17.86 -41.89 -8.16
CA PRO A 35 -18.03 -40.45 -8.07
C PRO A 35 -16.66 -39.75 -8.01
N THR A 36 -16.60 -38.55 -8.58
CA THR A 36 -15.46 -37.61 -8.58
C THR A 36 -15.98 -36.21 -8.22
N ALA A 37 -15.07 -35.26 -7.94
CA ALA A 37 -15.46 -33.89 -7.63
C ALA A 37 -16.23 -33.20 -8.80
N GLN A 38 -15.92 -33.57 -10.05
CA GLN A 38 -16.53 -33.00 -11.24
C GLN A 38 -17.88 -33.64 -11.60
N ASN A 39 -18.17 -34.85 -11.10
CA ASN A 39 -19.39 -35.59 -11.41
C ASN A 39 -20.13 -36.08 -10.15
N PHE A 40 -20.03 -35.30 -9.07
CA PHE A 40 -20.55 -35.65 -7.76
C PHE A 40 -22.05 -35.94 -7.79
N GLN A 41 -22.42 -37.18 -7.48
CA GLN A 41 -23.81 -37.64 -7.42
C GLN A 41 -23.97 -38.60 -6.25
N LEU A 42 -25.11 -38.55 -5.58
CA LEU A 42 -25.50 -39.53 -4.57
C LEU A 42 -26.52 -40.50 -5.18
N PHE A 43 -26.63 -41.69 -4.64
CA PHE A 43 -27.77 -42.56 -4.90
C PHE A 43 -28.80 -42.32 -3.80
N LEU A 44 -29.97 -41.78 -4.16
CA LEU A 44 -31.00 -41.38 -3.19
C LEU A 44 -32.23 -42.29 -3.19
N ASP A 45 -32.47 -43.01 -4.30
CA ASP A 45 -33.66 -43.84 -4.49
C ASP A 45 -33.46 -45.29 -4.00
N PHE A 46 -33.35 -45.48 -2.67
CA PHE A 46 -33.19 -46.81 -2.08
C PHE A 46 -34.44 -47.69 -2.18
N ALA A 47 -35.60 -47.10 -2.46
CA ALA A 47 -36.87 -47.82 -2.57
C ALA A 47 -36.94 -48.68 -3.84
N SER A 48 -36.29 -48.26 -4.93
CA SER A 48 -36.23 -49.03 -6.18
C SER A 48 -35.23 -50.20 -6.17
N LEU A 49 -34.52 -50.42 -5.06
CA LEU A 49 -33.52 -51.48 -4.96
C LEU A 49 -34.13 -52.79 -4.41
N GLU A 50 -34.41 -53.72 -5.32
CA GLU A 50 -35.02 -55.02 -4.98
C GLU A 50 -34.00 -56.05 -4.46
N SER A 51 -32.72 -55.92 -4.80
CA SER A 51 -31.69 -56.92 -4.43
C SER A 51 -30.74 -56.43 -3.31
N PRO A 52 -30.33 -57.31 -2.37
CA PRO A 52 -29.32 -56.99 -1.36
C PRO A 52 -27.99 -56.53 -1.97
N GLN A 53 -27.62 -57.07 -3.13
CA GLN A 53 -26.40 -56.70 -3.84
C GLN A 53 -26.47 -55.27 -4.39
N ALA A 54 -27.61 -54.85 -4.95
CA ALA A 54 -27.80 -53.48 -5.42
C ALA A 54 -27.78 -52.47 -4.26
N ARG A 55 -28.36 -52.83 -3.10
CA ARG A 55 -28.27 -52.02 -1.88
C ARG A 55 -26.83 -51.88 -1.38
N LYS A 56 -26.05 -52.97 -1.41
CA LYS A 56 -24.61 -52.94 -1.09
C LYS A 56 -23.84 -52.03 -2.05
N ALA A 57 -24.15 -52.06 -3.34
CA ALA A 57 -23.56 -51.20 -4.36
C ALA A 57 -23.86 -49.71 -4.10
N ALA A 58 -25.12 -49.36 -3.81
CA ALA A 58 -25.53 -47.99 -3.50
C ALA A 58 -24.86 -47.44 -2.24
N ASN A 59 -24.76 -48.25 -1.19
CA ASN A 59 -24.03 -47.87 0.01
C ASN A 59 -22.54 -47.65 -0.26
N ALA A 60 -21.90 -48.51 -1.06
CA ALA A 60 -20.51 -48.35 -1.45
C ALA A 60 -20.28 -47.08 -2.29
N TRP A 61 -21.20 -46.79 -3.23
CA TRP A 61 -21.19 -45.55 -4.01
C TRP A 61 -21.28 -44.31 -3.11
N ASN A 62 -22.30 -44.26 -2.23
CA ASN A 62 -22.51 -43.11 -1.35
C ASN A 62 -21.35 -42.92 -0.36
N ARG A 63 -20.75 -44.00 0.14
CA ARG A 63 -19.54 -43.95 0.95
C ARG A 63 -18.39 -43.30 0.17
N ARG A 64 -18.14 -43.75 -1.06
CA ARG A 64 -17.09 -43.19 -1.92
C ARG A 64 -17.37 -41.73 -2.27
N ALA A 65 -18.62 -41.37 -2.54
CA ALA A 65 -19.02 -39.99 -2.75
C ALA A 65 -18.69 -39.15 -1.50
N GLY A 66 -19.03 -39.62 -0.30
CA GLY A 66 -18.67 -38.96 0.95
C GLY A 66 -17.16 -38.70 1.09
N GLU A 67 -16.32 -39.69 0.77
CA GLU A 67 -14.86 -39.52 0.77
C GLU A 67 -14.39 -38.46 -0.23
N VAL A 68 -14.91 -38.50 -1.46
CA VAL A 68 -14.60 -37.53 -2.52
C VAL A 68 -15.02 -36.12 -2.12
N PHE A 69 -16.17 -35.97 -1.47
CA PHE A 69 -16.64 -34.69 -0.94
C PHE A 69 -15.66 -34.15 0.11
N VAL A 70 -15.29 -34.95 1.11
CA VAL A 70 -14.37 -34.54 2.17
C VAL A 70 -13.02 -34.16 1.60
N GLN A 71 -12.47 -34.95 0.67
CA GLN A 71 -11.19 -34.64 0.01
C GLN A 71 -11.26 -33.34 -0.78
N SER A 72 -12.31 -33.15 -1.59
CA SER A 72 -12.50 -31.93 -2.37
C SER A 72 -12.72 -30.71 -1.47
N PHE A 73 -13.42 -30.87 -0.35
CA PHE A 73 -13.66 -29.80 0.61
C PHE A 73 -12.37 -29.35 1.28
N ILE A 74 -11.57 -30.30 1.80
CA ILE A 74 -10.26 -30.00 2.40
C ILE A 74 -9.33 -29.33 1.37
N GLN A 75 -9.33 -29.79 0.12
CA GLN A 75 -8.52 -29.19 -0.93
C GLN A 75 -8.96 -27.76 -1.25
N PHE A 76 -10.27 -27.51 -1.31
CA PHE A 76 -10.82 -26.17 -1.51
C PHE A 76 -10.47 -25.23 -0.34
N GLU A 77 -10.64 -25.69 0.90
CA GLU A 77 -10.27 -24.93 2.10
C GLU A 77 -8.78 -24.56 2.09
N LYS A 78 -7.89 -25.50 1.74
CA LYS A 78 -6.46 -25.21 1.57
C LYS A 78 -6.16 -24.18 0.49
N GLN A 79 -6.90 -24.19 -0.62
CA GLN A 79 -6.74 -23.20 -1.69
C GLN A 79 -7.18 -21.81 -1.22
N VAL A 80 -8.33 -21.70 -0.55
CA VAL A 80 -8.81 -20.43 0.01
C VAL A 80 -7.84 -19.88 1.05
N LEU A 81 -7.35 -20.73 1.97
CA LEU A 81 -6.37 -20.32 2.97
C LEU A 81 -5.06 -19.83 2.33
N HIS A 82 -4.55 -20.51 1.29
CA HIS A 82 -3.36 -20.03 0.57
C HIS A 82 -3.61 -18.72 -0.18
N GLU A 83 -4.79 -18.52 -0.78
CA GLU A 83 -5.15 -17.26 -1.44
C GLU A 83 -5.23 -16.10 -0.42
N GLU A 84 -5.79 -16.34 0.77
CA GLU A 84 -5.85 -15.35 1.86
C GLU A 84 -4.44 -15.02 2.42
N GLU A 85 -3.61 -16.04 2.66
CA GLU A 85 -2.21 -15.85 3.09
C GLU A 85 -1.41 -15.02 2.06
N ASP A 86 -1.63 -15.26 0.78
CA ASP A 86 -1.00 -14.49 -0.30
C ASP A 86 -1.49 -13.04 -0.33
N GLU A 87 -2.79 -12.78 -0.11
CA GLU A 87 -3.33 -11.41 -0.05
C GLU A 87 -2.78 -10.62 1.15
N ASP A 88 -2.67 -11.25 2.32
CA ASP A 88 -2.09 -10.66 3.52
C ASP A 88 -0.59 -10.40 3.35
N ALA A 89 0.15 -11.35 2.78
CA ALA A 89 1.58 -11.17 2.47
C ALA A 89 1.80 -10.02 1.48
N VAL A 90 1.00 -9.93 0.42
CA VAL A 90 1.05 -8.84 -0.56
C VAL A 90 0.72 -7.49 0.11
N THR A 91 -0.26 -7.47 1.00
CA THR A 91 -0.65 -6.25 1.74
C THR A 91 0.46 -5.80 2.69
N ALA A 92 1.07 -6.73 3.44
CA ALA A 92 2.21 -6.47 4.30
C ALA A 92 3.42 -5.97 3.52
N MET A 93 3.74 -6.59 2.38
CA MET A 93 4.84 -6.17 1.49
C MET A 93 4.61 -4.75 0.95
N ARG A 94 3.38 -4.42 0.53
CA ARG A 94 3.02 -3.05 0.09
C ARG A 94 3.16 -2.04 1.23
N LYS A 95 2.76 -2.40 2.45
CA LYS A 95 2.90 -1.55 3.64
C LYS A 95 4.37 -1.28 3.97
N ALA A 96 5.21 -2.31 3.95
CA ALA A 96 6.64 -2.21 4.18
C ALA A 96 7.34 -1.36 3.10
N ALA A 97 6.99 -1.54 1.82
CA ALA A 97 7.54 -0.73 0.73
C ALA A 97 7.19 0.76 0.90
N LYS A 98 5.95 1.08 1.28
CA LYS A 98 5.54 2.47 1.58
C LYS A 98 6.31 3.07 2.76
N GLU A 99 6.56 2.28 3.80
CA GLU A 99 7.37 2.70 4.95
C GLU A 99 8.81 2.99 4.53
N GLN A 100 9.43 2.09 3.75
CA GLN A 100 10.80 2.27 3.28
C GLN A 100 10.93 3.56 2.44
N LEU A 101 9.96 3.88 1.58
CA LEU A 101 9.93 5.13 0.83
C LEU A 101 9.83 6.39 1.72
N ARG A 102 9.22 6.29 2.91
CA ARG A 102 9.20 7.37 3.90
C ARG A 102 10.55 7.49 4.60
N ARG A 103 11.16 6.37 5.00
CA ARG A 103 12.50 6.32 5.61
C ARG A 103 13.54 6.96 4.70
N SER A 104 13.63 6.50 3.45
CA SER A 104 14.55 7.07 2.46
C SER A 104 14.25 8.53 2.10
N ARG A 105 13.03 9.04 2.31
CA ARG A 105 12.74 10.48 2.18
C ARG A 105 13.25 11.27 3.36
N CYS A 106 13.05 10.76 4.58
CA CYS A 106 13.54 11.38 5.79
C CYS A 106 15.07 11.50 5.78
N GLU A 107 15.75 10.39 5.48
CA GLU A 107 17.22 10.32 5.37
C GLU A 107 17.74 11.34 4.35
N ARG A 108 17.19 11.35 3.12
CA ARG A 108 17.62 12.31 2.09
C ARG A 108 17.48 13.77 2.50
N ARG A 109 16.46 14.11 3.29
CA ARG A 109 16.25 15.48 3.78
C ARG A 109 17.29 15.83 4.85
N ILE A 110 17.62 14.89 5.73
CA ILE A 110 18.70 15.04 6.71
C ILE A 110 20.05 15.20 5.98
N ASP A 111 20.30 14.40 4.93
CA ASP A 111 21.52 14.50 4.12
C ASP A 111 21.64 15.84 3.41
N VAL A 112 20.54 16.39 2.88
CA VAL A 112 20.51 17.74 2.31
C VAL A 112 20.89 18.79 3.34
N LEU A 113 20.29 18.74 4.54
CA LEU A 113 20.60 19.68 5.61
C LEU A 113 22.08 19.59 6.01
N LYS A 114 22.64 18.37 6.03
CA LYS A 114 24.06 18.11 6.29
C LYS A 114 24.96 18.66 5.19
N ALA A 115 24.57 18.52 3.92
CA ALA A 115 25.35 19.03 2.79
C ALA A 115 25.44 20.56 2.78
N CYS A 116 24.44 21.24 3.32
CA CYS A 116 24.40 22.70 3.45
C CYS A 116 24.92 23.21 4.82
N ASP A 117 25.68 22.43 5.58
CA ASP A 117 26.07 22.75 6.96
C ASP A 117 27.02 23.94 7.13
N LYS A 118 27.58 24.47 6.04
CA LYS A 118 28.35 25.72 6.03
C LYS A 118 27.48 26.93 6.36
N ASP A 119 26.19 26.90 6.01
CA ASP A 119 25.25 27.94 6.43
C ASP A 119 24.81 27.70 7.89
N PRO A 120 24.95 28.69 8.79
CA PRO A 120 24.61 28.52 10.21
C PRO A 120 23.15 28.12 10.47
N ALA A 121 22.20 28.61 9.67
CA ALA A 121 20.80 28.26 9.82
C ALA A 121 20.56 26.80 9.41
N MET A 122 21.14 26.37 8.29
CA MET A 122 21.06 24.98 7.83
C MET A 122 21.72 24.01 8.80
N LYS A 123 22.85 24.38 9.40
CA LYS A 123 23.52 23.58 10.43
C LYS A 123 22.66 23.40 11.68
N ARG A 124 21.95 24.44 12.13
CA ARG A 124 21.00 24.34 13.25
C ARG A 124 19.85 23.40 12.90
N LEU A 125 19.27 23.55 11.71
CA LEU A 125 18.21 22.69 11.20
C LEU A 125 18.67 21.23 11.07
N TYR A 126 19.90 20.98 10.61
CA TYR A 126 20.49 19.64 10.54
C TYR A 126 20.56 18.99 11.92
N LYS A 127 21.14 19.68 12.91
CA LYS A 127 21.23 19.17 14.29
C LYS A 127 19.85 18.80 14.85
N PHE A 128 18.87 19.67 14.65
CA PHE A 128 17.50 19.40 15.07
C PHE A 128 16.92 18.18 14.34
N ALA A 129 17.00 18.15 13.01
CA ALA A 129 16.39 17.11 12.20
C ALA A 129 17.01 15.73 12.45
N ALA A 130 18.35 15.66 12.59
CA ALA A 130 19.06 14.42 12.88
C ALA A 130 18.64 13.83 14.25
N ALA A 131 18.33 14.67 15.23
CA ALA A 131 17.92 14.23 16.55
C ALA A 131 16.42 13.92 16.67
N ASN A 132 15.56 14.67 15.97
CA ASN A 132 14.11 14.68 16.25
C ASN A 132 13.22 14.26 15.06
N LEU A 133 13.72 14.37 13.82
CA LEU A 133 12.87 14.13 12.65
C LEU A 133 12.76 12.63 12.36
N SER A 134 11.60 12.07 12.64
CA SER A 134 11.25 10.70 12.27
C SER A 134 10.67 10.62 10.85
N TRP A 135 10.86 9.48 10.18
CA TRP A 135 10.18 9.18 8.92
C TRP A 135 8.64 9.22 9.06
N LYS A 136 8.11 9.06 10.27
CA LYS A 136 6.68 9.21 10.59
C LYS A 136 6.16 10.62 10.27
N CYS A 137 7.03 11.64 10.30
CA CYS A 137 6.70 13.02 9.92
C CYS A 137 6.57 13.23 8.39
N CYS A 138 6.97 12.24 7.58
CA CYS A 138 6.91 12.32 6.12
C CYS A 138 5.53 11.90 5.61
N SER A 139 5.02 12.60 4.59
CA SER A 139 3.75 12.21 3.94
C SER A 139 3.89 10.88 3.23
N GLY A 140 2.81 10.15 3.02
CA GLY A 140 2.77 8.99 2.15
C GLY A 140 2.53 9.34 0.68
N GLU A 141 2.13 8.34 -0.07
CA GLU A 141 1.71 8.43 -1.47
C GLU A 141 0.46 7.55 -1.64
N SER A 142 -0.51 8.08 -2.37
CA SER A 142 -1.66 7.31 -2.84
C SER A 142 -1.72 7.36 -4.36
N THR A 143 -2.12 6.25 -4.97
CA THR A 143 -2.40 6.22 -6.40
C THR A 143 -3.85 6.65 -6.61
N ASP A 144 -4.07 7.67 -7.43
CA ASP A 144 -5.42 8.12 -7.77
C ASP A 144 -6.06 7.23 -8.86
N THR A 145 -7.29 7.56 -9.26
CA THR A 145 -8.03 6.85 -10.31
C THR A 145 -7.39 6.93 -11.70
N GLN A 146 -6.45 7.87 -11.91
CA GLN A 146 -5.72 8.07 -13.16
C GLN A 146 -4.36 7.36 -13.16
N GLY A 147 -3.99 6.71 -12.05
CA GLY A 147 -2.70 6.04 -11.89
C GLY A 147 -1.57 6.99 -11.49
N GLU A 148 -1.87 8.25 -11.23
CA GLU A 148 -0.90 9.26 -10.79
C GLU A 148 -0.67 9.18 -9.28
N SER A 149 0.50 9.62 -8.81
CA SER A 149 0.86 9.54 -7.38
C SER A 149 0.59 10.87 -6.69
N ALA A 150 -0.47 10.89 -5.88
CA ALA A 150 -0.86 12.00 -5.03
C ALA A 150 -0.11 11.95 -3.70
N ILE A 151 0.36 13.10 -3.23
CA ILE A 151 0.95 13.25 -1.88
C ILE A 151 -0.18 13.18 -0.84
N THR A 152 -0.05 12.31 0.16
CA THR A 152 -1.03 12.25 1.25
C THR A 152 -0.78 13.32 2.32
N VAL A 153 -1.84 13.70 3.03
CA VAL A 153 -1.81 14.68 4.11
C VAL A 153 -1.92 13.98 5.46
N LEU A 154 -1.02 14.35 6.37
CA LEU A 154 -1.09 13.99 7.78
C LEU A 154 -1.95 15.05 8.48
N PRO A 155 -3.12 14.71 9.07
CA PRO A 155 -4.05 15.71 9.62
C PRO A 155 -3.42 16.59 10.70
N TRP A 156 -2.56 16.01 11.53
CA TRP A 156 -1.89 16.71 12.63
C TRP A 156 -0.75 17.63 12.18
N ARG A 157 -0.27 17.53 10.93
CA ARG A 157 0.98 18.17 10.51
C ARG A 157 0.74 19.54 9.88
N ALA A 158 1.37 20.56 10.45
CA ALA A 158 1.24 21.95 9.99
C ALA A 158 1.60 22.11 8.51
N ARG A 159 0.87 22.99 7.81
CA ARG A 159 1.11 23.31 6.40
C ARG A 159 2.54 23.82 6.14
N ARG A 160 3.10 24.63 7.05
CA ARG A 160 4.48 25.15 6.92
C ARG A 160 5.54 24.05 6.88
N ILE A 161 5.33 22.93 7.59
CA ILE A 161 6.24 21.78 7.53
C ILE A 161 6.23 21.16 6.13
N ARG A 162 5.06 21.13 5.47
CA ARG A 162 4.98 20.64 4.08
C ARG A 162 5.82 21.51 3.15
N SER A 163 5.72 22.83 3.26
CA SER A 163 6.52 23.77 2.47
C SER A 163 8.01 23.60 2.73
N PHE A 164 8.42 23.54 4.00
CA PHE A 164 9.81 23.29 4.42
C PHE A 164 10.36 21.98 3.81
N MET A 165 9.63 20.87 3.97
CA MET A 165 10.03 19.56 3.45
C MET A 165 10.07 19.52 1.92
N ARG A 166 9.19 20.26 1.25
CA ARG A 166 9.21 20.41 -0.22
C ARG A 166 10.48 21.14 -0.67
N THR A 167 10.89 22.21 0.02
CA THR A 167 12.13 22.92 -0.29
C THR A 167 13.34 21.99 -0.15
N LEU A 168 13.40 21.16 0.91
CA LEU A 168 14.46 20.16 1.05
C LEU A 168 14.43 19.09 -0.05
N ASP A 169 13.25 18.63 -0.46
CA ASP A 169 13.12 17.67 -1.56
C ASP A 169 13.60 18.26 -2.89
N LEU A 170 13.35 19.55 -3.14
CA LEU A 170 13.84 20.28 -4.31
C LEU A 170 15.36 20.50 -4.26
N LEU A 171 15.89 20.85 -3.09
CA LEU A 171 17.32 21.01 -2.88
C LEU A 171 18.09 19.70 -3.07
N HIS A 172 17.52 18.57 -2.63
CA HIS A 172 18.06 17.24 -2.94
C HIS A 172 18.17 17.01 -4.46
N LEU A 173 17.18 17.46 -5.25
CA LEU A 173 17.26 17.36 -6.71
C LEU A 173 18.36 18.25 -7.27
N ALA A 174 18.53 19.47 -6.75
CA ALA A 174 19.59 20.38 -7.17
C ALA A 174 20.99 19.77 -6.94
N ILE A 175 21.22 19.18 -5.75
CA ILE A 175 22.49 18.53 -5.39
C ILE A 175 22.74 17.28 -6.24
N ARG A 176 21.69 16.47 -6.48
CA ARG A 176 21.83 15.19 -7.18
C ARG A 176 22.02 15.33 -8.69
N PHE A 177 21.53 16.41 -9.29
CA PHE A 177 21.58 16.64 -10.74
C PHE A 177 22.28 17.97 -11.07
N PRO A 178 23.60 18.07 -10.82
CA PRO A 178 24.37 19.26 -11.17
C PRO A 178 24.43 19.46 -12.70
N ILE A 179 24.92 20.62 -13.13
CA ILE A 179 25.09 20.93 -14.56
C ILE A 179 25.98 19.86 -15.21
N ASN A 180 25.69 19.53 -16.47
CA ASN A 180 26.47 18.63 -17.33
C ASN A 180 26.46 17.16 -16.95
N HIS A 181 25.74 16.77 -15.88
CA HIS A 181 25.57 15.35 -15.57
C HIS A 181 24.50 14.72 -16.46
N SER A 182 24.91 13.76 -17.30
CA SER A 182 23.99 12.94 -18.10
C SER A 182 23.00 12.20 -17.20
N ARG A 183 21.71 12.44 -17.42
CA ARG A 183 20.63 11.81 -16.65
C ARG A 183 20.43 10.37 -17.11
N SER A 184 21.01 9.40 -16.41
CA SER A 184 20.65 8.00 -16.62
C SER A 184 19.21 7.74 -16.14
N ALA A 185 18.46 6.99 -16.94
CA ALA A 185 16.99 6.87 -16.88
C ALA A 185 16.40 6.36 -15.55
N GLY A 186 17.22 5.82 -14.64
CA GLY A 186 16.79 5.27 -13.35
C GLY A 186 16.94 6.20 -12.14
N ARG A 187 17.41 7.45 -12.31
CA ARG A 187 17.79 8.29 -11.14
C ARG A 187 16.72 9.27 -10.66
N LEU A 188 15.74 9.70 -11.46
CA LEU A 188 14.77 10.70 -10.98
C LEU A 188 13.74 10.08 -10.02
N PRO A 189 13.39 10.74 -8.90
CA PRO A 189 12.26 10.32 -8.08
C PRO A 189 10.98 10.29 -8.93
N LYS A 190 10.07 9.36 -8.60
CA LYS A 190 8.74 9.32 -9.20
C LYS A 190 8.07 10.68 -9.02
N ALA A 191 7.50 11.23 -10.09
CA ALA A 191 6.76 12.49 -10.02
C ALA A 191 5.51 12.30 -9.16
N ARG A 192 5.23 13.30 -8.33
CA ARG A 192 4.07 13.32 -7.43
C ARG A 192 3.48 14.70 -7.46
N TYR A 193 2.16 14.79 -7.30
CA TYR A 193 1.46 16.06 -7.26
C TYR A 193 0.84 16.29 -5.87
N ASP A 194 0.75 17.55 -5.48
CA ASP A 194 -0.07 17.96 -4.33
C ASP A 194 -1.48 18.29 -4.87
N PRO A 195 -2.54 17.54 -4.48
CA PRO A 195 -3.90 17.78 -4.94
C PRO A 195 -4.36 19.23 -4.80
N GLN A 196 -3.87 19.93 -3.77
CA GLN A 196 -4.25 21.32 -3.48
C GLN A 196 -3.55 22.34 -4.40
N THR A 197 -2.59 21.91 -5.21
CA THR A 197 -1.86 22.77 -6.16
C THR A 197 -2.34 22.64 -7.60
N LEU A 198 -3.34 21.79 -7.84
CA LEU A 198 -3.98 21.64 -9.15
C LEU A 198 -4.93 22.81 -9.44
N ASP A 199 -5.30 22.96 -10.71
CA ASP A 199 -6.30 23.90 -11.17
C ASP A 199 -7.41 23.14 -11.94
N PRO A 200 -8.62 22.96 -11.37
CA PRO A 200 -9.02 23.39 -10.02
C PRO A 200 -8.35 22.54 -8.91
N PRO A 201 -8.19 23.09 -7.69
CA PRO A 201 -7.69 22.33 -6.55
C PRO A 201 -8.59 21.12 -6.24
N ARG A 202 -7.97 19.99 -5.91
CA ARG A 202 -8.66 18.76 -5.50
C ARG A 202 -8.60 18.57 -3.99
N GLU A 203 -9.53 17.78 -3.45
CA GLU A 203 -9.52 17.41 -2.04
C GLU A 203 -8.20 16.73 -1.65
N PRO A 204 -7.64 17.04 -0.47
CA PRO A 204 -6.41 16.42 -0.01
C PRO A 204 -6.64 14.93 0.30
N VAL A 205 -5.76 14.07 -0.19
CA VAL A 205 -5.81 12.64 0.15
C VAL A 205 -5.32 12.44 1.58
N LYS A 206 -6.21 12.10 2.51
CA LYS A 206 -5.85 11.84 3.90
C LYS A 206 -5.00 10.57 4.01
N GLU A 207 -3.95 10.62 4.83
CA GLU A 207 -3.18 9.43 5.16
C GLU A 207 -3.96 8.53 6.12
N VAL A 208 -4.20 7.28 5.73
CA VAL A 208 -4.98 6.31 6.52
C VAL A 208 -4.12 5.29 7.26
N ALA A 209 -2.91 4.99 6.77
CA ALA A 209 -2.09 3.92 7.33
C ALA A 209 -1.15 4.41 8.44
N TYR A 210 -0.75 5.68 8.38
CA TYR A 210 0.26 6.27 9.26
C TYR A 210 -0.15 7.67 9.73
N PHE A 211 -1.35 7.78 10.32
CA PHE A 211 -1.90 9.05 10.80
C PHE A 211 -1.53 9.37 12.25
N GLN A 212 -0.88 8.46 12.96
CA GLN A 212 -0.43 8.69 14.34
C GLN A 212 0.55 9.87 14.37
N TYR A 213 0.31 10.80 15.29
CA TYR A 213 1.20 11.93 15.53
C TYR A 213 2.50 11.46 16.18
N VAL A 214 3.55 12.26 16.03
CA VAL A 214 4.83 12.05 16.70
C VAL A 214 4.83 12.95 17.94
N THR A 215 5.12 12.40 19.11
CA THR A 215 5.17 13.13 20.37
C THR A 215 6.47 13.93 20.50
N GLY A 216 6.45 15.04 21.24
CA GLY A 216 7.68 15.79 21.56
C GLY A 216 8.24 16.64 20.42
N LEU A 217 7.57 16.75 19.27
CA LEU A 217 7.99 17.67 18.22
C LEU A 217 7.77 19.12 18.67
N PRO A 218 8.49 20.10 18.10
CA PRO A 218 8.18 21.51 18.30
C PRO A 218 6.71 21.81 18.01
N ALA A 219 6.07 22.67 18.82
CA ALA A 219 4.66 23.03 18.66
C ALA A 219 4.34 23.48 17.22
N ASN A 220 5.33 24.07 16.56
CA ASN A 220 5.20 24.58 15.22
C ASN A 220 5.19 23.49 14.11
N PHE A 221 5.32 22.21 14.48
CA PHE A 221 5.14 21.06 13.60
C PHE A 221 3.70 20.58 13.52
N TYR A 222 2.89 20.92 14.53
CA TYR A 222 1.49 20.55 14.57
C TYR A 222 0.63 21.62 13.90
N ASP A 223 -0.41 21.16 13.22
CA ASP A 223 -1.48 22.01 12.73
C ASP A 223 -2.21 22.65 13.93
N GLU A 224 -2.46 23.95 13.84
CA GLU A 224 -2.94 24.76 14.98
C GLU A 224 -4.36 24.36 15.36
N GLU A 225 -5.27 24.27 14.38
CA GLU A 225 -6.64 23.82 14.58
C GLU A 225 -6.68 22.39 15.11
N TRP A 226 -5.83 21.50 14.59
CA TRP A 226 -5.71 20.14 15.11
C TRP A 226 -5.26 20.12 16.58
N LEU A 227 -4.25 20.91 16.94
CA LEU A 227 -3.71 20.94 18.30
C LEU A 227 -4.72 21.54 19.30
N GLU A 228 -5.50 22.54 18.87
CA GLU A 228 -6.59 23.14 19.65
C GLU A 228 -7.80 22.22 19.82
N SER A 229 -8.02 21.30 18.86
CA SER A 229 -9.11 20.33 18.94
C SER A 229 -8.90 19.22 19.98
N LEU A 230 -7.69 19.09 20.51
CA LEU A 230 -7.34 18.05 21.49
C LEU A 230 -7.81 18.41 22.90
N SER A 231 -8.25 17.40 23.65
CA SER A 231 -8.42 17.54 25.10
C SER A 231 -7.08 17.83 25.80
N GLN A 232 -7.12 18.37 27.03
CA GLN A 232 -5.89 18.63 27.78
C GLN A 232 -5.04 17.37 27.95
N PHE A 233 -5.68 16.22 28.26
CA PHE A 233 -4.99 14.94 28.41
C PHE A 233 -4.28 14.49 27.11
N GLU A 234 -4.94 14.64 25.96
CA GLU A 234 -4.32 14.33 24.66
C GLU A 234 -3.18 15.29 24.34
N ARG A 235 -3.33 16.58 24.65
CA ARG A 235 -2.29 17.59 24.46
C ARG A 235 -1.06 17.31 25.33
N ASP A 236 -1.27 16.88 26.57
CA ASP A 236 -0.21 16.45 27.48
C ASP A 236 0.51 15.21 26.94
N HIS A 237 -0.22 14.29 26.30
CA HIS A 237 0.38 13.12 25.64
C HIS A 237 1.18 13.50 24.37
N VAL A 238 0.67 14.43 23.56
CA VAL A 238 1.42 14.99 22.41
C VAL A 238 2.72 15.64 22.88
N ASN A 239 2.67 16.35 24.01
CA ASN A 239 3.79 17.05 24.63
C ASN A 239 4.55 17.95 23.62
N PRO A 240 3.90 18.97 23.03
CA PRO A 240 4.54 19.81 22.03
C PRO A 240 5.71 20.60 22.65
N GLY A 241 6.89 20.48 22.05
CA GLY A 241 8.10 21.21 22.46
C GLY A 241 8.10 22.67 22.03
N GLN A 242 9.17 23.39 22.38
CA GLN A 242 9.32 24.80 21.96
C GLN A 242 9.39 24.92 20.43
N PRO A 243 8.66 25.88 19.82
CA PRO A 243 8.77 26.22 18.41
C PRO A 243 10.24 26.45 17.98
N ILE A 244 10.60 25.95 16.81
CA ILE A 244 11.91 26.23 16.20
C ILE A 244 11.76 27.10 14.96
N ASP A 245 12.76 27.92 14.65
CA ASP A 245 12.81 28.63 13.39
C ASP A 245 13.11 27.67 12.23
N LEU A 246 12.18 27.58 11.28
CA LEU A 246 12.27 26.73 10.08
C LEU A 246 12.69 27.51 8.83
N THR A 247 13.10 28.76 8.99
CA THR A 247 13.48 29.63 7.88
C THR A 247 14.73 29.10 7.18
N ILE A 248 14.58 28.77 5.89
CA ILE A 248 15.69 28.44 5.01
C ILE A 248 16.21 29.76 4.42
N PRO A 249 17.54 30.02 4.44
CA PRO A 249 18.12 31.22 3.84
C PRO A 249 17.66 31.43 2.39
N ARG A 250 17.32 32.68 2.04
CA ARG A 250 16.73 33.03 0.73
C ARG A 250 17.56 32.53 -0.46
N HIS A 251 18.88 32.61 -0.38
CA HIS A 251 19.75 32.15 -1.46
C HIS A 251 19.63 30.63 -1.70
N ILE A 252 19.39 29.82 -0.66
CA ILE A 252 19.16 28.38 -0.78
C ILE A 252 17.77 28.10 -1.35
N VAL A 253 16.75 28.88 -0.96
CA VAL A 253 15.39 28.74 -1.49
C VAL A 253 15.36 28.97 -3.00
N VAL A 254 16.03 30.03 -3.48
CA VAL A 254 16.12 30.35 -4.92
C VAL A 254 16.72 29.18 -5.72
N GLU A 255 17.77 28.57 -5.18
CA GLU A 255 18.42 27.42 -5.81
C GLU A 255 17.55 26.16 -5.81
N ALA A 256 16.82 25.92 -4.72
CA ALA A 256 15.82 24.85 -4.65
C ALA A 256 14.69 25.08 -5.68
N GLU A 257 14.20 26.31 -5.83
CA GLU A 257 13.14 26.65 -6.79
C GLU A 257 13.56 26.43 -8.24
N ALA A 258 14.83 26.69 -8.58
CA ALA A 258 15.37 26.38 -9.90
C ALA A 258 15.21 24.88 -10.25
N ALA A 259 15.33 24.00 -9.25
CA ALA A 259 15.12 22.55 -9.40
C ALA A 259 13.66 22.12 -9.53
N ALA A 260 12.68 22.99 -9.26
CA ALA A 260 11.26 22.67 -9.46
C ALA A 260 10.90 22.44 -10.94
N THR A 261 11.73 22.92 -11.85
CA THR A 261 11.58 22.70 -13.30
C THR A 261 11.87 21.25 -13.70
N LEU A 262 12.62 20.48 -12.89
CA LEU A 262 13.07 19.11 -13.15
C LEU A 262 11.91 18.10 -13.15
N ARG A 263 11.18 18.06 -14.26
CA ARG A 263 10.04 17.16 -14.52
C ARG A 263 10.41 16.09 -15.55
N GLY A 264 11.16 15.09 -15.09
CA GLY A 264 11.42 13.88 -15.88
C GLY A 264 12.53 14.00 -16.91
N LYS A 265 12.50 13.12 -17.91
CA LYS A 265 13.62 12.90 -18.86
C LYS A 265 13.87 14.10 -19.79
N LYS A 266 12.82 14.83 -20.15
CA LYS A 266 12.88 15.89 -21.18
C LYS A 266 13.22 17.28 -20.63
N THR A 267 13.26 17.47 -19.31
CA THR A 267 13.58 18.78 -18.75
C THR A 267 15.04 19.13 -19.01
N ARG A 268 15.33 20.38 -19.38
CA ARG A 268 16.70 20.90 -19.47
C ARG A 268 17.44 20.78 -18.12
N PRO A 269 18.78 20.67 -18.12
CA PRO A 269 19.61 20.77 -16.92
C PRO A 269 19.37 22.07 -16.17
N LEU A 270 19.80 22.11 -14.90
CA LEU A 270 19.88 23.37 -14.17
C LEU A 270 20.82 24.33 -14.89
N LEU A 271 20.53 25.63 -14.79
CA LEU A 271 21.33 26.69 -15.42
C LEU A 271 22.58 27.04 -14.60
N ARG A 272 22.61 26.67 -13.31
CA ARG A 272 23.69 26.98 -12.37
C ARG A 272 24.00 25.75 -11.51
N ASN A 273 25.28 25.58 -11.17
CA ASN A 273 25.71 24.57 -10.22
C ASN A 273 25.39 25.09 -8.84
N PHE A 274 24.81 24.21 -8.02
CA PHE A 274 24.65 24.51 -6.61
C PHE A 274 26.01 24.41 -5.92
N ASN A 275 26.69 25.54 -5.74
CA ASN A 275 27.96 25.61 -5.04
C ASN A 275 27.68 25.75 -3.53
N MET A 276 27.89 24.67 -2.78
CA MET A 276 27.84 24.65 -1.31
C MET A 276 29.20 24.99 -0.73
#